data_AF-A0A971DXZ2-F1
#
_entry.id   AF-A0A971DXZ2-F1
#
_cell.length_a   1.000
_cell.length_b   1.000
_cell.length_c   1.000
_cell.angle_alpha   90.00
_cell.angle_beta   90.00
_cell.angle_gamma   90.00
#
_symmetry.space_group_name_H-M   'P 1'
#
loop_
_entity.id
_entity.type
_entity.pdbx_description
1 polymer ?
#
loop_
_entity_poly.entity_id
_entity_poly.type
_entity_poly.pdbx_seq_one_letter_code
_entity_poly.pdbx_strand_id
1 'polypeptide(L)'
;MKNTLFFTIFLVITVITTMASGQNNTTGIKALRPKSVGEIIEHTHYTLAYSEMHEQAIWVYYLLTPIHVERKYERTDDFRSDPKVSTRSATTYDYRGSGIDRGHLCPPADMQINKNAVSETFFMSNISPQVPDFNRNAWNTLEQLVRQWTKTEDSLYVVTGPVFRNNKGHIGSNKVTVPGYFYKVIFDPTGKKKMIAFLMKNSEISQNIKRCAVSVDSIENLTGIDFFAGMPNDIENQLERKSIVEDWNFKFDQPSYQKTTNPKQGNTQKSQCKGIAKSTGKRCRTLTPNKNGYCDAHQKQVPKK
;
A
#
# COMPACT_ATOMS: atom_id res chain seq x y z
N MET A 1 -19.74 -62.50 51.08
CA MET A 1 -18.32 -62.87 51.19
C MET A 1 -17.75 -63.11 49.80
N LYS A 2 -16.68 -62.36 49.44
CA LYS A 2 -15.63 -62.62 48.41
C LYS A 2 -16.10 -62.84 46.96
N ASN A 3 -15.93 -61.85 46.07
CA ASN A 3 -14.74 -61.51 45.26
C ASN A 3 -14.66 -62.28 43.92
N THR A 4 -14.53 -61.54 42.81
CA THR A 4 -13.49 -61.66 41.73
C THR A 4 -13.85 -60.63 40.63
N LEU A 5 -13.19 -59.46 40.60
CA LEU A 5 -12.11 -59.06 39.67
C LEU A 5 -12.57 -58.89 38.21
N PHE A 6 -12.49 -57.68 37.64
CA PHE A 6 -11.62 -57.37 36.48
C PHE A 6 -11.77 -55.94 35.90
N PHE A 7 -10.58 -55.39 35.58
CA PHE A 7 -10.22 -54.38 34.57
C PHE A 7 -10.65 -52.91 34.72
N THR A 8 -9.75 -52.17 35.35
CA THR A 8 -9.31 -50.82 34.96
C THR A 8 -8.93 -50.75 33.47
N ILE A 9 -9.60 -49.89 32.70
CA ILE A 9 -9.04 -49.30 31.47
C ILE A 9 -9.20 -47.78 31.56
N PHE A 10 -8.04 -47.12 31.59
CA PHE A 10 -7.82 -45.71 31.38
C PHE A 10 -8.52 -45.24 30.08
N LEU A 11 -9.43 -44.28 30.18
CA LEU A 11 -9.67 -43.34 29.08
C LEU A 11 -9.43 -41.94 29.62
N VAL A 12 -8.21 -41.47 29.39
CA VAL A 12 -7.81 -40.08 29.56
C VAL A 12 -8.68 -39.26 28.61
N ILE A 13 -9.72 -38.63 29.15
CA ILE A 13 -10.47 -37.60 28.45
C ILE A 13 -9.62 -36.33 28.50
N THR A 14 -8.62 -36.26 27.61
CA THR A 14 -8.04 -34.97 27.20
C THR A 14 -8.94 -34.43 26.11
N VAL A 15 -9.96 -33.66 26.49
CA VAL A 15 -10.64 -32.79 25.54
C VAL A 15 -9.63 -31.69 25.19
N ILE A 16 -9.01 -31.87 24.03
CA ILE A 16 -8.24 -30.84 23.34
C ILE A 16 -9.22 -29.72 22.99
N THR A 17 -9.30 -28.71 23.85
CA THR A 17 -9.96 -27.45 23.52
C THR A 17 -9.09 -26.67 22.54
N THR A 18 -9.69 -26.44 21.37
CA THR A 18 -9.53 -25.23 20.53
C THR A 18 -8.14 -24.91 19.98
N MET A 19 -7.82 -25.47 18.82
CA MET A 19 -6.96 -24.86 17.80
C MET A 19 -7.65 -25.05 16.43
N ALA A 20 -8.75 -24.34 16.19
CA ALA A 20 -9.46 -24.34 14.92
C ALA A 20 -9.97 -22.92 14.57
N SER A 21 -9.06 -21.95 14.51
CA SER A 21 -9.35 -20.61 13.98
C SER A 21 -8.45 -20.20 12.81
N GLY A 22 -7.50 -21.04 12.41
CA GLY A 22 -6.52 -20.71 11.36
C GLY A 22 -6.79 -21.27 9.96
N GLN A 23 -7.51 -22.38 9.82
CA GLN A 23 -7.65 -23.08 8.52
C GLN A 23 -8.91 -22.69 7.73
N ASN A 24 -9.98 -22.23 8.39
CA ASN A 24 -11.25 -21.92 7.71
C ASN A 24 -11.25 -20.55 7.01
N ASN A 25 -10.38 -19.62 7.41
CA ASN A 25 -10.38 -18.25 6.88
C ASN A 25 -9.64 -18.13 5.53
N THR A 26 -8.60 -18.94 5.30
CA THR A 26 -7.79 -18.89 4.07
C THR A 26 -8.61 -19.29 2.83
N THR A 27 -9.50 -20.28 2.96
CA THR A 27 -10.39 -20.72 1.89
C THR A 27 -11.40 -19.63 1.50
N GLY A 28 -11.91 -18.88 2.49
CA GLY A 28 -12.84 -17.76 2.26
C GLY A 28 -12.17 -16.60 1.53
N ILE A 29 -10.95 -16.24 1.91
CA ILE A 29 -10.19 -15.18 1.23
C ILE A 29 -9.91 -15.57 -0.23
N LYS A 30 -9.48 -16.81 -0.48
CA LYS A 30 -9.17 -17.27 -1.85
C LYS A 30 -10.39 -17.33 -2.76
N ALA A 31 -11.59 -17.55 -2.22
CA ALA A 31 -12.82 -17.65 -3.00
C ALA A 31 -13.18 -16.32 -3.70
N LEU A 32 -12.88 -15.17 -3.10
CA LEU A 32 -13.24 -13.85 -3.63
C LEU A 32 -12.11 -13.19 -4.44
N ARG A 33 -11.15 -13.99 -4.92
CA ARG A 33 -10.02 -13.48 -5.69
C ARG A 33 -10.46 -13.00 -7.09
N PRO A 34 -9.83 -11.94 -7.63
CA PRO A 34 -10.06 -11.53 -9.00
C PRO A 34 -9.70 -12.61 -10.02
N LYS A 35 -10.47 -12.66 -11.12
CA LYS A 35 -10.21 -13.48 -12.28
C LYS A 35 -9.66 -12.62 -13.42
N SER A 36 -8.48 -12.97 -13.91
CA SER A 36 -7.81 -12.28 -15.02
C SER A 36 -6.84 -13.21 -15.75
N VAL A 37 -6.26 -12.70 -16.85
CA VAL A 37 -5.06 -13.30 -17.46
C VAL A 37 -3.84 -12.85 -16.66
N GLY A 38 -2.91 -13.76 -16.33
CA GLY A 38 -1.68 -13.46 -15.58
C GLY A 38 -1.22 -14.64 -14.73
N GLU A 39 0.05 -14.65 -14.32
CA GLU A 39 0.59 -15.66 -13.42
C GLU A 39 0.13 -15.38 -11.98
N ILE A 40 -0.58 -16.33 -11.35
CA ILE A 40 -1.03 -16.15 -9.97
C ILE A 40 0.11 -16.48 -9.01
N ILE A 41 0.48 -15.49 -8.18
CA ILE A 41 1.54 -15.60 -7.18
C ILE A 41 0.94 -15.36 -5.80
N GLU A 42 1.04 -16.37 -4.93
CA GLU A 42 0.53 -16.33 -3.57
C GLU A 42 1.67 -16.05 -2.58
N HIS A 43 1.57 -14.93 -1.87
CA HIS A 43 2.37 -14.60 -0.69
C HIS A 43 1.59 -14.85 0.59
N THR A 44 2.22 -14.64 1.74
CA THR A 44 1.63 -15.07 3.02
C THR A 44 0.31 -14.35 3.32
N HIS A 45 0.24 -13.06 3.01
CA HIS A 45 -0.91 -12.20 3.35
C HIS A 45 -1.53 -11.47 2.14
N TYR A 46 -1.01 -11.67 0.94
CA TYR A 46 -1.58 -11.11 -0.29
C TYR A 46 -1.35 -12.06 -1.46
N THR A 47 -2.18 -11.94 -2.49
CA THR A 47 -2.01 -12.63 -3.77
C THR A 47 -1.92 -11.58 -4.86
N LEU A 48 -1.17 -11.87 -5.93
CA LEU A 48 -1.14 -11.02 -7.11
C LEU A 48 -1.30 -11.86 -8.39
N ALA A 49 -1.76 -11.21 -9.47
CA ALA A 49 -1.58 -11.72 -10.84
C ALA A 49 -0.46 -10.94 -11.52
N TYR A 50 0.61 -11.61 -11.91
CA TYR A 50 1.78 -11.01 -12.53
C TYR A 50 1.63 -10.93 -14.06
N SER A 51 2.08 -9.82 -14.65
CA SER A 51 2.20 -9.66 -16.10
C SER A 51 3.66 -9.53 -16.48
N GLU A 52 4.19 -10.53 -17.18
CA GLU A 52 5.52 -10.47 -17.78
C GLU A 52 5.62 -9.31 -18.79
N MET A 53 4.55 -9.07 -19.56
CA MET A 53 4.52 -7.97 -20.54
C MET A 53 4.75 -6.60 -19.89
N HIS A 54 4.29 -6.41 -18.65
CA HIS A 54 4.38 -5.13 -17.96
C HIS A 54 5.44 -5.09 -16.85
N GLU A 55 6.06 -6.24 -16.56
CA GLU A 55 7.04 -6.44 -15.47
C GLU A 55 6.50 -6.01 -14.10
N GLN A 56 5.18 -6.16 -13.87
CA GLN A 56 4.50 -5.81 -12.62
C GLN A 56 3.15 -6.53 -12.49
N ALA A 57 2.54 -6.51 -11.31
CA ALA A 57 1.22 -7.07 -11.10
C ALA A 57 0.11 -6.33 -11.87
N ILE A 58 -0.88 -7.08 -12.35
CA ILE A 58 -2.15 -6.59 -12.93
C ILE A 58 -3.12 -6.20 -11.82
N TRP A 59 -3.13 -6.99 -10.75
CA TRP A 59 -3.82 -6.73 -9.51
C TRP A 59 -3.06 -7.37 -8.34
N VAL A 60 -3.23 -6.78 -7.17
CA VAL A 60 -2.88 -7.34 -5.87
C VAL A 60 -4.14 -7.38 -5.02
N TYR A 61 -4.37 -8.49 -4.35
CA TYR A 61 -5.54 -8.79 -3.55
C TYR A 61 -5.13 -9.20 -2.14
N TYR A 62 -5.72 -8.57 -1.14
CA TYR A 62 -5.44 -8.85 0.26
C TYR A 62 -6.65 -8.57 1.16
N LEU A 63 -6.69 -9.25 2.29
CA LEU A 63 -7.63 -8.95 3.37
C LEU A 63 -6.97 -7.95 4.31
N LEU A 64 -7.68 -6.88 4.64
CA LEU A 64 -7.28 -5.89 5.63
C LEU A 64 -8.28 -5.90 6.80
N THR A 65 -7.77 -6.04 8.01
CA THR A 65 -8.57 -6.07 9.26
C THR A 65 -7.86 -5.23 10.33
N PRO A 66 -8.51 -4.88 11.47
CA PRO A 66 -7.90 -4.07 12.52
C PRO A 66 -6.50 -4.55 12.98
N ILE A 67 -6.29 -5.88 13.05
CA ILE A 67 -5.01 -6.46 13.51
C ILE A 67 -3.81 -6.10 12.60
N HIS A 68 -4.08 -5.79 11.33
CA HIS A 68 -3.05 -5.50 10.34
C HIS A 68 -2.44 -4.09 10.50
N VAL A 69 -3.12 -3.18 11.21
CA VAL A 69 -2.79 -1.74 11.23
C VAL A 69 -2.39 -1.22 12.62
N GLU A 70 -2.09 -2.11 13.56
CA GLU A 70 -1.73 -1.75 14.95
C GLU A 70 -0.33 -1.12 15.10
N ARG A 71 0.39 -0.84 14.00
CA ARG A 71 1.71 -0.18 13.97
C ARG A 71 2.79 -0.86 14.82
N LYS A 72 2.75 -2.18 14.92
CA LYS A 72 3.68 -2.99 15.71
C LYS A 72 5.04 -3.23 15.04
N TYR A 73 5.12 -3.12 13.72
CA TYR A 73 6.32 -3.49 12.96
C TYR A 73 6.77 -2.36 12.04
N GLU A 74 8.07 -2.12 12.03
CA GLU A 74 8.70 -1.08 11.22
C GLU A 74 8.81 -1.49 9.75
N ARG A 75 8.82 -0.47 8.89
CA ARG A 75 9.09 -0.60 7.46
C ARG A 75 10.52 -1.10 7.25
N THR A 76 10.72 -2.07 6.36
CA THR A 76 12.01 -2.73 6.14
C THR A 76 12.85 -2.10 5.03
N ASP A 77 12.22 -1.45 4.04
CA ASP A 77 12.90 -0.80 2.90
C ASP A 77 13.79 -1.73 2.06
N ASP A 78 13.54 -3.04 2.12
CA ASP A 78 14.33 -4.12 1.54
C ASP A 78 13.80 -4.58 0.16
N PHE A 79 13.70 -3.62 -0.76
CA PHE A 79 13.27 -3.88 -2.15
C PHE A 79 14.12 -4.96 -2.83
N ARG A 80 13.48 -6.03 -3.32
CA ARG A 80 14.16 -7.19 -3.91
C ARG A 80 13.30 -7.90 -4.94
N SER A 81 13.92 -8.62 -5.86
CA SER A 81 13.21 -9.46 -6.82
C SER A 81 12.32 -10.48 -6.12
N ASP A 82 11.18 -10.79 -6.73
CA ASP A 82 10.26 -11.80 -6.21
C ASP A 82 10.70 -13.20 -6.65
N PRO A 83 11.09 -14.10 -5.74
CA PRO A 83 11.52 -15.45 -6.09
C PRO A 83 10.38 -16.35 -6.58
N LYS A 84 9.10 -15.93 -6.42
CA LYS A 84 7.94 -16.72 -6.86
C LYS A 84 7.47 -16.39 -8.27
N VAL A 85 8.01 -15.35 -8.91
CA VAL A 85 7.74 -15.08 -10.33
C VAL A 85 8.48 -16.11 -11.17
N SER A 86 7.75 -16.88 -11.98
CA SER A 86 8.31 -18.00 -12.76
C SER A 86 9.43 -17.60 -13.73
N THR A 87 9.35 -16.38 -14.26
CA THR A 87 10.34 -15.75 -15.14
C THR A 87 11.36 -14.98 -14.30
N ARG A 88 11.11 -13.69 -14.11
CA ARG A 88 11.84 -12.74 -13.28
C ARG A 88 10.93 -11.54 -13.03
N SER A 89 11.12 -10.85 -11.92
CA SER A 89 10.48 -9.56 -11.71
C SER A 89 11.37 -8.41 -12.16
N ALA A 90 10.77 -7.23 -12.32
CA ALA A 90 11.49 -5.95 -12.27
C ALA A 90 12.47 -5.89 -11.08
N THR A 91 13.49 -5.04 -11.21
CA THR A 91 14.53 -4.85 -10.20
C THR A 91 14.59 -3.39 -9.76
N THR A 92 15.31 -3.12 -8.67
CA THR A 92 15.55 -1.73 -8.22
C THR A 92 16.35 -0.92 -9.24
N TYR A 93 17.14 -1.56 -10.11
CA TYR A 93 17.89 -0.91 -11.17
C TYR A 93 16.99 -0.32 -12.24
N ASP A 94 15.83 -0.92 -12.51
CA ASP A 94 14.88 -0.40 -13.50
C ASP A 94 14.31 0.97 -13.11
N TYR A 95 14.23 1.23 -11.80
CA TYR A 95 13.72 2.48 -11.24
C TYR A 95 14.81 3.53 -11.05
N ARG A 96 16.08 3.12 -10.97
CA ARG A 96 17.20 4.02 -10.65
C ARG A 96 17.36 5.08 -11.74
N GLY A 97 17.28 6.35 -11.34
CA GLY A 97 17.46 7.49 -12.27
C GLY A 97 16.24 7.79 -13.16
N SER A 98 15.14 7.04 -13.02
CA SER A 98 13.92 7.25 -13.82
C SER A 98 13.11 8.49 -13.41
N GLY A 99 13.29 8.98 -12.18
CA GLY A 99 12.44 10.01 -11.58
C GLY A 99 11.06 9.49 -11.11
N ILE A 100 10.81 8.18 -11.21
CA ILE A 100 9.55 7.53 -10.83
C ILE A 100 9.74 6.76 -9.51
N ASP A 101 8.72 6.76 -8.66
CA ASP A 101 8.76 6.04 -7.38
C ASP A 101 8.49 4.54 -7.57
N ARG A 102 9.11 3.75 -6.68
CA ARG A 102 8.72 2.37 -6.40
C ARG A 102 7.44 2.36 -5.56
N GLY A 103 6.31 2.54 -6.23
CA GLY A 103 4.99 2.61 -5.61
C GLY A 103 4.47 1.22 -5.22
N HIS A 104 3.98 1.06 -4.00
CA HIS A 104 3.45 -0.22 -3.54
C HIS A 104 2.00 -0.38 -4.03
N LEU A 105 1.62 -1.61 -4.36
CA LEU A 105 0.23 -1.99 -4.59
C LEU A 105 -0.39 -2.43 -3.26
N CYS A 106 0.16 -3.44 -2.60
CA CYS A 106 -0.07 -3.74 -1.18
C CYS A 106 0.96 -2.98 -0.32
N PRO A 107 0.57 -1.95 0.45
CA PRO A 107 1.53 -1.14 1.19
C PRO A 107 1.97 -1.82 2.50
N PRO A 108 3.19 -1.57 2.99
CA PRO A 108 3.70 -2.19 4.22
C PRO A 108 2.89 -1.83 5.47
N ALA A 109 2.25 -0.65 5.47
CA ALA A 109 1.38 -0.20 6.56
C ALA A 109 0.08 -1.01 6.67
N ASP A 110 -0.28 -1.77 5.62
CA ASP A 110 -1.43 -2.68 5.59
C ASP A 110 -1.03 -4.11 6.01
N MET A 111 0.25 -4.34 6.34
CA MET A 111 0.82 -5.67 6.62
C MET A 111 1.63 -5.70 7.92
N GLN A 112 1.30 -4.86 8.91
CA GLN A 112 2.02 -4.76 10.19
C GLN A 112 1.60 -5.85 11.19
N ILE A 113 1.49 -7.10 10.74
CA ILE A 113 1.21 -8.27 11.60
C ILE A 113 2.50 -8.93 12.09
N ASN A 114 3.54 -8.98 11.24
CA ASN A 114 4.87 -9.47 11.58
C ASN A 114 5.92 -8.93 10.59
N LYS A 115 7.21 -9.07 10.92
CA LYS A 115 8.32 -8.58 10.08
C LYS A 115 8.33 -9.18 8.67
N ASN A 116 7.98 -10.47 8.53
CA ASN A 116 7.97 -11.15 7.24
C ASN A 116 6.85 -10.58 6.35
N ALA A 117 5.65 -10.37 6.90
CA ALA A 117 4.53 -9.77 6.20
C ALA A 117 4.88 -8.37 5.64
N VAL A 118 5.54 -7.53 6.45
CA VAL A 118 6.04 -6.22 5.99
C VAL A 118 7.09 -6.39 4.89
N SER A 119 8.10 -7.24 5.11
CA SER A 119 9.18 -7.48 4.15
C SER A 119 8.65 -8.04 2.81
N GLU A 120 7.64 -8.91 2.80
CA GLU A 120 7.05 -9.43 1.56
C GLU A 120 6.42 -8.33 0.70
N THR A 121 5.97 -7.20 1.28
CA THR A 121 5.46 -6.06 0.47
C THR A 121 6.55 -5.37 -0.36
N PHE A 122 7.83 -5.62 -0.08
CA PHE A 122 8.97 -5.07 -0.80
C PHE A 122 9.45 -5.94 -1.98
N PHE A 123 8.76 -7.05 -2.26
CA PHE A 123 8.97 -7.76 -3.51
C PHE A 123 8.61 -6.88 -4.71
N MET A 124 9.49 -6.81 -5.70
CA MET A 124 9.33 -5.95 -6.86
C MET A 124 8.11 -6.32 -7.73
N SER A 125 7.55 -7.53 -7.59
CA SER A 125 6.27 -7.93 -8.19
C SER A 125 5.07 -7.15 -7.65
N ASN A 126 5.15 -6.66 -6.40
CA ASN A 126 4.17 -5.79 -5.74
C ASN A 126 4.43 -4.29 -5.99
N ILE A 127 5.45 -3.96 -6.79
CA ILE A 127 5.87 -2.57 -7.04
C ILE A 127 5.47 -2.15 -8.45
N SER A 128 4.90 -0.96 -8.57
CA SER A 128 4.48 -0.36 -9.82
C SER A 128 5.05 1.07 -9.98
N PRO A 129 5.40 1.52 -11.20
CA PRO A 129 5.92 2.86 -11.42
C PRO A 129 4.87 3.96 -11.17
N GLN A 130 5.01 4.65 -10.04
CA GLN A 130 4.10 5.74 -9.64
C GLN A 130 4.80 7.09 -9.69
N VAL A 131 4.13 8.09 -10.28
CA VAL A 131 4.62 9.48 -10.28
C VAL A 131 4.76 9.95 -8.83
N PRO A 132 5.86 10.65 -8.45
CA PRO A 132 6.10 11.03 -7.06
C PRO A 132 4.94 11.79 -6.40
N ASP A 133 4.36 12.77 -7.09
CA ASP A 133 3.24 13.56 -6.55
C ASP A 133 1.95 12.75 -6.42
N PHE A 134 1.80 11.68 -7.21
CA PHE A 134 0.71 10.73 -7.08
C PHE A 134 0.91 9.82 -5.86
N ASN A 135 2.03 9.09 -5.82
CA ASN A 135 2.38 8.11 -4.79
C ASN A 135 2.37 8.72 -3.38
N ARG A 136 3.13 9.81 -3.21
CA ARG A 136 3.42 10.37 -1.88
C ARG A 136 2.24 11.15 -1.30
N ASN A 137 1.32 11.60 -2.15
CA ASN A 137 0.18 12.43 -1.75
C ASN A 137 -1.15 11.69 -1.94
N ALA A 138 -1.76 11.77 -3.13
CA ALA A 138 -3.14 11.36 -3.34
C ALA A 138 -3.35 9.85 -3.13
N TRP A 139 -2.40 9.03 -3.58
CA TRP A 139 -2.43 7.59 -3.37
C TRP A 139 -2.27 7.21 -1.90
N ASN A 140 -1.25 7.75 -1.22
CA ASN A 140 -1.07 7.61 0.23
C ASN A 140 -2.29 8.10 1.04
N THR A 141 -2.98 9.15 0.58
CA THR A 141 -4.23 9.63 1.22
C THR A 141 -5.34 8.58 1.12
N LEU A 142 -5.50 7.95 -0.04
CA LEU A 142 -6.45 6.85 -0.22
C LEU A 142 -6.08 5.63 0.64
N GLU A 143 -4.81 5.25 0.69
CA GLU A 143 -4.34 4.15 1.54
C GLU A 143 -4.61 4.41 3.03
N GLN A 144 -4.38 5.65 3.49
CA GLN A 144 -4.71 6.04 4.87
C GLN A 144 -6.21 5.98 5.14
N LEU A 145 -7.04 6.40 4.20
CA LEU A 145 -8.50 6.33 4.32
C LEU A 145 -8.98 4.87 4.45
N VAL A 146 -8.49 3.97 3.60
CA VAL A 146 -8.84 2.55 3.65
C VAL A 146 -8.44 1.93 4.99
N ARG A 147 -7.25 2.24 5.51
CA ARG A 147 -6.85 1.83 6.86
C ARG A 147 -7.70 2.42 7.97
N GLN A 148 -8.27 3.61 7.79
CA GLN A 148 -9.17 4.18 8.79
C GLN A 148 -10.52 3.47 8.84
N TRP A 149 -11.03 3.00 7.70
CA TRP A 149 -12.27 2.23 7.66
C TRP A 149 -12.18 0.93 8.46
N THR A 150 -11.00 0.33 8.59
CA THR A 150 -10.82 -0.88 9.45
C THR A 150 -11.06 -0.61 10.93
N LYS A 151 -11.29 0.64 11.36
CA LYS A 151 -11.68 0.94 12.75
C LYS A 151 -13.18 0.72 13.00
N THR A 152 -13.99 0.83 11.95
CA THR A 152 -15.44 0.66 12.00
C THR A 152 -15.90 -0.60 11.29
N GLU A 153 -15.14 -1.06 10.29
CA GLU A 153 -15.41 -2.28 9.54
C GLU A 153 -14.44 -3.39 9.97
N ASP A 154 -14.95 -4.59 10.26
CA ASP A 154 -14.12 -5.69 10.78
C ASP A 154 -13.19 -6.30 9.72
N SER A 155 -13.58 -6.26 8.45
CA SER A 155 -12.87 -6.91 7.35
C SER A 155 -13.08 -6.18 6.03
N LEU A 156 -11.99 -5.80 5.38
CA LEU A 156 -12.00 -5.16 4.06
C LEU A 156 -11.21 -6.03 3.08
N TYR A 157 -11.88 -6.53 2.07
CA TYR A 157 -11.23 -7.16 0.93
C TYR A 157 -10.79 -6.06 -0.03
N VAL A 158 -9.48 -5.96 -0.26
CA VAL A 158 -8.89 -4.90 -1.07
C VAL A 158 -8.28 -5.52 -2.33
N VAL A 159 -8.72 -5.04 -3.50
CA VAL A 159 -8.03 -5.28 -4.78
C VAL A 159 -7.46 -3.97 -5.27
N THR A 160 -6.22 -3.98 -5.74
CA THR A 160 -5.52 -2.76 -6.16
C THR A 160 -4.58 -3.06 -7.30
N GLY A 161 -4.46 -2.15 -8.27
CA GLY A 161 -3.62 -2.42 -9.43
C GLY A 161 -3.49 -1.25 -10.39
N PRO A 162 -2.58 -1.36 -11.36
CA PRO A 162 -2.41 -0.40 -12.44
C PRO A 162 -3.46 -0.58 -13.55
N VAL A 163 -3.68 0.49 -14.32
CA VAL A 163 -4.33 0.43 -15.63
C VAL A 163 -3.31 0.84 -16.69
N PHE A 164 -3.05 -0.07 -17.63
CA PHE A 164 -2.00 0.11 -18.66
C PHE A 164 -2.46 0.91 -19.88
N ARG A 165 -3.73 1.31 -19.95
CA ARG A 165 -4.23 2.26 -20.97
C ARG A 165 -3.66 3.65 -20.71
N ASN A 166 -3.36 4.38 -21.79
CA ASN A 166 -2.73 5.72 -21.72
C ASN A 166 -1.45 5.73 -20.85
N ASN A 167 -0.64 4.67 -20.96
CA ASN A 167 0.63 4.56 -20.25
C ASN A 167 1.61 5.67 -20.64
N LYS A 168 2.63 5.87 -19.81
CA LYS A 168 3.63 6.93 -19.96
C LYS A 168 4.97 6.39 -20.49
N GLY A 169 4.92 5.31 -21.26
CA GLY A 169 6.10 4.60 -21.74
C GLY A 169 6.64 3.60 -20.71
N HIS A 170 7.96 3.42 -20.72
CA HIS A 170 8.65 2.38 -19.94
C HIS A 170 9.88 2.92 -19.22
N ILE A 171 10.28 2.26 -18.13
CA ILE A 171 11.53 2.53 -17.40
C ILE A 171 12.41 1.29 -17.33
N GLY A 172 13.72 1.50 -17.16
CA GLY A 172 14.66 0.42 -16.94
C GLY A 172 14.97 -0.44 -18.15
N SER A 173 15.93 -1.35 -18.00
CA SER A 173 16.31 -2.30 -19.05
C SER A 173 15.24 -3.37 -19.26
N ASN A 174 14.46 -3.67 -18.22
CA ASN A 174 13.35 -4.62 -18.30
C ASN A 174 12.09 -3.99 -18.93
N LYS A 175 12.12 -2.70 -19.29
CA LYS A 175 10.97 -1.99 -19.90
C LYS A 175 9.70 -2.07 -19.05
N VAL A 176 9.83 -1.82 -17.75
CA VAL A 176 8.68 -1.80 -16.83
C VAL A 176 7.71 -0.71 -17.28
N THR A 177 6.46 -1.09 -17.57
CA THR A 177 5.45 -0.15 -18.09
C THR A 177 5.09 0.89 -17.03
N VAL A 178 5.02 2.17 -17.37
CA VAL A 178 4.55 3.23 -16.45
C VAL A 178 3.04 3.41 -16.63
N PRO A 179 2.18 2.96 -15.69
CA PRO A 179 0.73 2.97 -15.88
C PRO A 179 0.14 4.37 -16.07
N GLY A 180 -0.98 4.45 -16.80
CA GLY A 180 -1.71 5.71 -16.97
C GLY A 180 -2.57 6.05 -15.76
N TYR A 181 -3.11 5.02 -15.09
CA TYR A 181 -3.99 5.12 -13.93
C TYR A 181 -3.71 3.98 -12.94
N PHE A 182 -4.26 4.12 -11.74
CA PHE A 182 -4.34 3.09 -10.73
C PHE A 182 -5.77 2.98 -10.22
N TYR A 183 -6.15 1.79 -9.80
CA TYR A 183 -7.41 1.56 -9.14
C TYR A 183 -7.23 0.92 -7.76
N LYS A 184 -8.23 1.13 -6.90
CA LYS A 184 -8.41 0.37 -5.67
C LYS A 184 -9.91 0.07 -5.50
N VAL A 185 -10.26 -1.20 -5.41
CA VAL A 185 -11.60 -1.73 -5.15
C VAL A 185 -11.61 -2.27 -3.74
N ILE A 186 -12.63 -1.89 -2.96
CA ILE A 186 -12.79 -2.28 -1.57
C ILE A 186 -14.18 -2.90 -1.41
N PHE A 187 -14.22 -4.10 -0.86
CA PHE A 187 -15.44 -4.79 -0.46
C PHE A 187 -15.47 -5.02 1.05
N ASP A 188 -16.55 -4.56 1.67
CA ASP A 188 -16.88 -4.85 3.05
C ASP A 188 -18.00 -5.92 3.08
N PRO A 189 -17.72 -7.14 3.56
CA PRO A 189 -18.69 -8.23 3.65
C PRO A 189 -19.59 -8.12 4.89
N THR A 190 -19.30 -7.19 5.81
CA THR A 190 -19.94 -7.11 7.12
C THR A 190 -21.20 -6.26 7.07
N GLY A 191 -22.15 -6.55 7.99
CA GLY A 191 -23.42 -5.83 8.07
C GLY A 191 -24.14 -5.72 6.71
N LYS A 192 -24.45 -4.48 6.31
CA LYS A 192 -24.90 -4.18 4.94
C LYS A 192 -23.68 -4.21 4.02
N LYS A 193 -23.49 -5.32 3.33
CA LYS A 193 -22.47 -5.50 2.28
C LYS A 193 -22.41 -4.29 1.37
N LYS A 194 -21.20 -3.76 1.16
CA LYS A 194 -20.98 -2.55 0.36
C LYS A 194 -19.64 -2.62 -0.35
N MET A 195 -19.57 -1.93 -1.49
CA MET A 195 -18.35 -1.78 -2.27
C MET A 195 -18.08 -0.32 -2.61
N ILE A 196 -16.80 -0.02 -2.80
CA ILE A 196 -16.37 1.25 -3.38
C ILE A 196 -15.11 1.00 -4.21
N ALA A 197 -15.03 1.68 -5.36
CA ALA A 197 -13.85 1.67 -6.18
C ALA A 197 -13.37 3.09 -6.46
N PHE A 198 -12.06 3.23 -6.63
CA PHE A 198 -11.41 4.47 -7.00
C PHE A 198 -10.61 4.26 -8.27
N LEU A 199 -10.68 5.22 -9.19
CA LEU A 199 -9.83 5.27 -10.39
C LEU A 199 -9.07 6.60 -10.39
N MET A 200 -7.75 6.54 -10.35
CA MET A 200 -6.90 7.71 -10.15
C MET A 200 -5.81 7.77 -11.23
N LYS A 201 -5.68 8.92 -11.89
CA LYS A 201 -4.63 9.13 -12.90
C LYS A 201 -3.25 9.11 -12.23
N ASN A 202 -2.28 8.45 -12.85
CA ASN A 202 -0.89 8.43 -12.39
C ASN A 202 -0.22 9.79 -12.66
N SER A 203 -0.64 10.82 -11.94
CA SER A 203 -0.15 12.19 -12.01
C SER A 203 -0.51 12.92 -10.71
N GLU A 204 -0.10 14.18 -10.57
CA GLU A 204 -0.64 15.03 -9.51
C GLU A 204 -2.17 15.05 -9.57
N ILE A 205 -2.80 14.92 -8.39
CA ILE A 205 -4.25 14.99 -8.19
C ILE A 205 -4.48 16.00 -7.06
N SER A 206 -5.00 17.18 -7.43
CA SER A 206 -5.30 18.27 -6.49
C SER A 206 -6.74 18.23 -5.96
N GLN A 207 -7.62 17.46 -6.61
CA GLN A 207 -9.01 17.30 -6.20
C GLN A 207 -9.15 16.35 -4.99
N ASN A 208 -10.28 16.46 -4.29
CA ASN A 208 -10.63 15.55 -3.21
C ASN A 208 -10.77 14.09 -3.73
N ILE A 209 -10.13 13.13 -3.06
CA ILE A 209 -10.14 11.71 -3.44
C ILE A 209 -11.55 11.10 -3.55
N LYS A 210 -12.55 11.65 -2.83
CA LYS A 210 -13.96 11.26 -2.97
C LYS A 210 -14.47 11.43 -4.40
N ARG A 211 -13.94 12.40 -5.16
CA ARG A 211 -14.29 12.63 -6.58
C ARG A 211 -13.66 11.61 -7.54
N CYS A 212 -12.75 10.78 -7.06
CA CYS A 212 -12.15 9.70 -7.84
C CYS A 212 -12.93 8.37 -7.69
N ALA A 213 -14.01 8.36 -6.90
CA ALA A 213 -14.85 7.19 -6.72
C ALA A 213 -15.64 6.88 -7.99
N VAL A 214 -15.65 5.62 -8.40
CA VAL A 214 -16.33 5.09 -9.59
C VAL A 214 -16.96 3.73 -9.26
N SER A 215 -17.88 3.24 -10.09
CA SER A 215 -18.41 1.87 -9.93
C SER A 215 -17.34 0.83 -10.19
N VAL A 216 -17.50 -0.37 -9.62
CA VAL A 216 -16.60 -1.50 -9.89
C VAL A 216 -16.72 -1.89 -11.36
N ASP A 217 -17.95 -1.95 -11.92
CA ASP A 217 -18.21 -2.16 -13.35
C ASP A 217 -17.37 -1.23 -14.25
N SER A 218 -17.17 0.03 -13.85
CA SER A 218 -16.39 0.98 -14.65
C SER A 218 -14.92 0.55 -14.77
N ILE A 219 -14.38 -0.05 -13.71
CA ILE A 219 -13.01 -0.53 -13.66
C ILE A 219 -12.91 -1.87 -14.39
N GLU A 220 -13.86 -2.78 -14.21
CA GLU A 220 -13.90 -4.05 -14.95
C GLU A 220 -13.97 -3.84 -16.46
N ASN A 221 -14.83 -2.92 -16.93
CA ASN A 221 -14.89 -2.54 -18.34
C ASN A 221 -13.57 -1.97 -18.87
N LEU A 222 -12.78 -1.33 -18.01
CA LEU A 222 -11.51 -0.72 -18.36
C LEU A 222 -10.36 -1.76 -18.40
N THR A 223 -10.36 -2.70 -17.46
CA THR A 223 -9.26 -3.65 -17.22
C THR A 223 -9.50 -5.04 -17.80
N GLY A 224 -10.76 -5.44 -18.00
CA GLY A 224 -11.15 -6.82 -18.31
C GLY A 224 -10.97 -7.79 -17.15
N ILE A 225 -10.83 -7.29 -15.93
CA ILE A 225 -10.72 -8.09 -14.69
C ILE A 225 -12.11 -8.21 -14.10
N ASP A 226 -12.46 -9.42 -13.66
CA ASP A 226 -13.64 -9.72 -12.85
C ASP A 226 -13.16 -9.79 -11.39
N PHE A 227 -13.49 -8.80 -10.56
CA PHE A 227 -12.78 -8.58 -9.29
C PHE A 227 -13.18 -9.54 -8.18
N PHE A 228 -14.44 -9.92 -8.09
CA PHE A 228 -14.95 -10.76 -7.02
C PHE A 228 -15.68 -12.00 -7.53
N ALA A 229 -15.27 -12.50 -8.69
CA ALA A 229 -15.72 -13.67 -9.47
C ALA A 229 -16.25 -14.91 -8.71
N GLY A 230 -15.90 -15.08 -7.44
CA GLY A 230 -16.46 -16.15 -6.59
C GLY A 230 -17.77 -15.78 -5.87
N MET A 231 -18.26 -14.54 -6.02
CA MET A 231 -19.56 -14.12 -5.51
C MET A 231 -20.70 -14.64 -6.40
N PRO A 232 -21.90 -14.88 -5.84
CA PRO A 232 -23.09 -15.08 -6.65
C PRO A 232 -23.35 -13.85 -7.55
N ASN A 233 -23.56 -14.09 -8.85
CA ASN A 233 -23.72 -13.03 -9.85
C ASN A 233 -24.77 -11.98 -9.48
N ASP A 234 -25.88 -12.36 -8.84
CA ASP A 234 -26.93 -11.42 -8.43
C ASP A 234 -26.44 -10.43 -7.37
N ILE A 235 -25.68 -10.92 -6.38
CA ILE A 235 -25.07 -10.10 -5.33
C ILE A 235 -23.95 -9.23 -5.92
N GLU A 236 -23.07 -9.82 -6.72
CA GLU A 236 -21.97 -9.15 -7.38
C GLU A 236 -22.48 -7.98 -8.25
N ASN A 237 -23.36 -8.26 -9.21
CA ASN A 237 -23.98 -7.24 -10.07
C ASN A 237 -24.71 -6.15 -9.28
N GLN A 238 -25.24 -6.45 -8.08
CA GLN A 238 -25.87 -5.45 -7.24
C GLN A 238 -24.85 -4.51 -6.58
N LEU A 239 -23.73 -5.05 -6.10
CA LEU A 239 -22.71 -4.29 -5.39
C LEU A 239 -21.83 -3.48 -6.34
N GLU A 240 -21.56 -4.01 -7.53
CA GLU A 240 -20.56 -3.45 -8.44
C GLU A 240 -21.07 -2.26 -9.27
N ARG A 241 -22.37 -2.24 -9.57
CA ARG A 241 -23.01 -1.24 -10.46
C ARG A 241 -22.90 0.23 -10.03
N LYS A 242 -22.74 0.49 -8.73
CA LYS A 242 -22.78 1.85 -8.17
C LYS A 242 -21.77 2.00 -7.04
N SER A 243 -21.06 3.12 -7.04
CA SER A 243 -20.31 3.58 -5.88
C SER A 243 -21.20 4.48 -5.02
N ILE A 244 -21.62 3.98 -3.87
CA ILE A 244 -22.43 4.74 -2.90
C ILE A 244 -21.48 5.29 -1.85
N VAL A 245 -20.87 6.44 -2.14
CA VAL A 245 -19.84 7.06 -1.28
C VAL A 245 -20.38 7.47 0.09
N GLU A 246 -21.69 7.60 0.25
CA GLU A 246 -22.39 7.89 1.52
C GLU A 246 -22.34 6.71 2.50
N ASP A 247 -22.17 5.47 2.02
CA ASP A 247 -22.03 4.28 2.85
C ASP A 247 -20.63 4.18 3.50
N TRP A 248 -19.71 5.09 3.17
CA TRP A 248 -18.32 5.10 3.61
C TRP A 248 -17.96 6.36 4.39
N ASN A 249 -17.23 6.19 5.50
CA ASN A 249 -16.83 7.32 6.33
C ASN A 249 -15.62 8.06 5.73
N PHE A 250 -15.86 9.15 5.01
CA PHE A 250 -14.80 10.03 4.49
C PHE A 250 -14.29 11.07 5.50
N LYS A 251 -14.83 11.10 6.72
CA LYS A 251 -14.32 11.99 7.77
C LYS A 251 -13.05 11.33 8.33
N PHE A 252 -11.90 11.90 7.97
CA PHE A 252 -10.66 11.51 8.62
C PHE A 252 -10.78 11.86 10.10
N ASP A 253 -10.67 10.87 10.99
CA ASP A 253 -10.26 11.11 12.37
C ASP A 253 -8.85 11.69 12.29
N GLN A 254 -8.75 13.01 12.27
CA GLN A 254 -7.48 13.70 12.29
C GLN A 254 -7.00 13.72 13.76
N PRO A 255 -5.93 13.02 14.15
CA PRO A 255 -4.91 13.77 14.86
C PRO A 255 -4.46 14.82 13.85
N SER A 256 -4.78 16.09 14.11
CA SER A 256 -4.53 17.22 13.23
C SER A 256 -3.29 17.00 12.37
N TYR A 257 -3.46 16.61 11.10
CA TYR A 257 -2.44 16.93 10.13
C TYR A 257 -2.55 18.43 9.94
N GLN A 258 -1.93 19.16 10.87
CA GLN A 258 -1.38 20.45 10.52
C GLN A 258 -0.50 20.14 9.34
N LYS A 259 -0.98 20.51 8.15
CA LYS A 259 -0.10 20.91 7.08
C LYS A 259 0.88 21.82 7.81
N THR A 260 2.11 21.35 8.01
CA THR A 260 3.21 22.28 8.14
C THR A 260 3.28 22.93 6.76
N THR A 261 2.35 23.86 6.52
CA THR A 261 2.77 25.11 5.96
C THR A 261 3.90 25.51 6.89
N ASN A 262 5.14 25.21 6.48
CA ASN A 262 6.21 26.11 6.81
C ASN A 262 5.58 27.49 6.57
N PRO A 263 5.39 28.32 7.61
CA PRO A 263 4.95 29.68 7.35
C PRO A 263 5.87 30.15 6.24
N LYS A 264 5.30 30.68 5.14
CA LYS A 264 6.08 31.42 4.16
C LYS A 264 6.99 32.29 5.01
N GLN A 265 8.27 31.93 5.09
CA GLN A 265 9.21 32.65 5.93
C GLN A 265 9.12 34.06 5.40
N GLY A 266 8.52 34.94 6.20
CA GLY A 266 8.39 36.34 5.87
C GLY A 266 9.79 36.80 5.53
N ASN A 267 9.98 37.15 4.25
CA ASN A 267 11.19 37.63 3.60
C ASN A 267 12.40 37.79 4.54
N THR A 268 13.01 36.68 4.99
CA THR A 268 14.18 36.78 5.87
C THR A 268 15.35 37.17 4.98
N GLN A 269 15.77 38.43 5.07
CA GLN A 269 16.86 38.98 4.27
C GLN A 269 18.10 38.08 4.40
N LYS A 270 18.38 37.31 3.35
CA LYS A 270 19.50 36.36 3.33
C LYS A 270 20.79 37.14 3.14
N SER A 271 21.79 36.85 3.95
CA SER A 271 23.12 37.47 3.85
C SER A 271 24.19 36.41 3.57
N GLN A 272 25.31 36.82 2.97
CA GLN A 272 26.39 35.88 2.69
C GLN A 272 27.04 35.39 3.99
N CYS A 273 27.16 34.07 4.11
CA CYS A 273 27.82 33.41 5.24
C CYS A 273 29.18 34.02 5.58
N LYS A 274 29.44 34.23 6.87
CA LYS A 274 30.70 34.77 7.41
C LYS A 274 31.78 33.71 7.61
N GLY A 275 31.44 32.42 7.47
CA GLY A 275 32.37 31.31 7.63
C GLY A 275 33.42 31.21 6.52
N ILE A 276 34.59 30.68 6.85
CA ILE A 276 35.68 30.40 5.92
C ILE A 276 35.67 28.91 5.56
N ALA A 277 35.61 28.62 4.26
CA ALA A 277 35.60 27.26 3.76
C ALA A 277 37.00 26.64 3.92
N LYS A 278 37.09 25.52 4.67
CA LYS A 278 38.36 24.84 4.96
C LYS A 278 39.14 24.43 3.72
N SER A 279 38.45 24.10 2.62
CA SER A 279 39.07 23.65 1.36
C SER A 279 39.72 24.76 0.54
N THR A 280 39.30 26.02 0.72
CA THR A 280 39.75 27.13 -0.14
C THR A 280 40.35 28.29 0.64
N GLY A 281 40.20 28.32 1.97
CA GLY A 281 40.59 29.45 2.81
C GLY A 281 39.81 30.73 2.54
N LYS A 282 38.82 30.69 1.65
CA LYS A 282 38.01 31.86 1.25
C LYS A 282 36.66 31.86 1.95
N ARG A 283 36.05 33.04 2.04
CA ARG A 283 34.72 33.23 2.61
C ARG A 283 33.67 32.43 1.85
N CYS A 284 32.82 31.73 2.59
CA CYS A 284 31.73 30.93 2.06
C CYS A 284 30.77 31.79 1.22
N ARG A 285 30.40 31.31 0.03
CA ARG A 285 29.50 32.01 -0.89
C ARG A 285 28.02 31.70 -0.64
N THR A 286 27.72 30.74 0.23
CA THR A 286 26.34 30.35 0.56
C THR A 286 25.61 31.48 1.29
N LEU A 287 24.42 31.83 0.80
CA LEU A 287 23.51 32.74 1.47
C LEU A 287 22.81 32.03 2.63
N THR A 288 22.74 32.67 3.80
CA THR A 288 22.11 32.13 5.00
C THR A 288 21.03 33.08 5.53
N PRO A 289 19.87 32.55 5.96
CA PRO A 289 18.88 33.31 6.71
C PRO A 289 19.20 33.36 8.22
N ASN A 290 20.24 32.65 8.69
CA ASN A 290 20.56 32.55 10.11
C ASN A 290 21.03 33.91 10.64
N LYS A 291 20.41 34.40 11.73
CA LYS A 291 20.72 35.71 12.34
C LYS A 291 22.18 35.83 12.81
N ASN A 292 22.84 34.71 13.12
CA ASN A 292 24.26 34.69 13.48
C ASN A 292 25.20 34.95 12.30
N GLY A 293 24.70 34.90 11.05
CA GLY A 293 25.47 35.14 9.84
C GLY A 293 26.32 33.94 9.36
N TYR A 294 26.13 32.75 9.93
CA TYR A 294 26.83 31.53 9.51
C TYR A 294 25.82 30.52 8.93
N CYS A 295 26.17 29.81 7.86
CA CYS A 295 25.36 28.71 7.31
C CYS A 295 25.57 27.43 8.15
N ASP A 296 24.76 26.40 7.90
CA ASP A 296 24.74 25.20 8.75
C ASP A 296 26.10 24.48 8.78
N ALA A 297 26.78 24.42 7.64
CA ALA A 297 28.14 23.88 7.52
C ALA A 297 29.21 24.64 8.33
N HIS A 298 28.94 25.88 8.76
CA HIS A 298 29.90 26.74 9.45
C HIS A 298 29.43 27.17 10.85
N GLN A 299 28.43 26.51 11.45
CA GLN A 299 27.97 26.83 12.81
C GLN A 299 29.08 26.72 13.87
N LYS A 300 30.06 25.84 13.65
CA LYS A 300 31.21 25.68 14.55
C LYS A 300 32.20 26.88 14.54
N GLN A 301 32.04 27.80 13.59
CA GLN A 301 32.87 29.01 13.47
C GLN A 301 32.18 30.26 14.04
N VAL A 302 30.97 30.11 14.59
CA VAL A 302 30.29 31.21 15.28
C VAL A 302 31.11 31.58 16.52
N PRO A 303 31.49 32.85 16.71
CA PRO A 303 32.18 33.28 17.93
C PRO A 303 31.34 32.93 19.15
N LYS A 304 31.92 32.20 20.10
CA LYS A 304 31.27 31.99 21.40
C LYS A 304 31.33 33.33 22.15
N LYS A 305 30.20 33.75 22.70
CA LYS A 305 30.13 34.94 23.55
C LYS A 305 30.93 34.72 24.83
#